data_AF-A0A9B0BTQ8-F1
#
_entry.id   AF-A0A9B0BTQ8-F1
#
_cell.length_a   1.000
_cell.length_b   1.000
_cell.length_c   1.000
_cell.angle_alpha   90.00
_cell.angle_beta   90.00
_cell.angle_gamma   90.00
#
_symmetry.space_group_name_H-M   'P 1'
#
loop_
_entity.id
_entity.type
_entity.pdbx_description
1 polymer ?
#
loop_
_entity_poly.entity_id
_entity_poly.type
_entity_poly.pdbx_seq_one_letter_code
_entity_poly.pdbx_strand_id
1 'polypeptide(L)'
;MATSLRGLRRLNISLANSAFFKYNFINVGVRSMYTERDLGVSLYENTRYVFRNQFMTIENVFREKMQEICQHEDGVIYTEDLKAMIHLAQPNENDMQLLNVMLEKYIQNQEEKKFGKYIFGPVVMRMYYHLNQPEYALGAFNNDAIKDSFNYRTSFRILMCLLYKNNMYKEMREIYQKVLDAEGMEYIGSSVVLIYAACLKENTPEAVEFALDHWKHQQNTMKPSIRSSALLSYLLIKNNKPELAMEILSAIPLERVISIKNLKMLAYIHLGKYIQIIPILKYGTDRDTNRNKQYYFFSEVIDKLEEKLKTEEVEESKQLSSLIEIARQHDYIQSNCTLEEFILKPMTFSRRYKESSGEQRRYYPDKRSESKSYM
;
A
#
# COMPACT_ATOMS: atom_id res chain seq x y z
N MET A 1 53.45 11.27 -32.34
CA MET A 1 52.86 10.13 -31.61
C MET A 1 51.78 10.65 -30.67
N ALA A 2 50.67 9.91 -30.57
CA ALA A 2 49.51 10.09 -29.70
C ALA A 2 48.44 11.13 -30.11
N THR A 3 47.41 10.56 -30.71
CA THR A 3 46.06 11.02 -31.05
C THR A 3 45.16 11.33 -29.83
N SER A 4 44.34 12.38 -29.99
CA SER A 4 42.95 12.58 -29.53
C SER A 4 42.44 11.97 -28.20
N LEU A 5 41.95 12.84 -27.31
CA LEU A 5 40.84 12.55 -26.37
C LEU A 5 40.06 13.84 -26.06
N ARG A 6 39.40 14.39 -27.09
CA ARG A 6 38.23 15.27 -26.92
C ARG A 6 37.00 14.41 -27.16
N GLY A 7 36.23 14.18 -26.12
CA GLY A 7 34.96 13.49 -26.20
C GLY A 7 34.87 12.37 -25.18
N LEU A 8 34.23 12.67 -24.05
CA LEU A 8 33.39 11.77 -23.25
C LEU A 8 33.25 12.38 -21.85
N ARG A 9 31.99 12.74 -21.50
CA ARG A 9 31.37 12.81 -20.16
C ARG A 9 30.43 14.01 -20.03
N ARG A 10 29.36 14.01 -20.82
CA ARG A 10 28.02 14.34 -20.31
C ARG A 10 27.26 13.03 -20.19
N LEU A 11 27.53 12.30 -19.10
CA LEU A 11 26.71 11.15 -18.75
C LEU A 11 25.40 11.69 -18.16
N ASN A 12 24.29 11.34 -18.81
CA ASN A 12 22.93 11.62 -18.35
C ASN A 12 22.68 10.92 -17.01
N ILE A 13 22.88 11.64 -15.91
CA ILE A 13 22.61 11.17 -14.54
C ILE A 13 21.10 10.94 -14.30
N SER A 14 20.20 11.39 -15.18
CA SER A 14 18.76 11.15 -15.04
C SER A 14 18.29 9.75 -15.48
N LEU A 15 19.06 9.03 -16.31
CA LEU A 15 18.71 7.70 -16.80
C LEU A 15 19.19 6.56 -15.88
N ALA A 16 20.18 6.82 -15.01
CA ALA A 16 20.62 5.83 -14.03
C ALA A 16 19.63 5.68 -12.84
N ASN A 17 18.84 6.71 -12.56
CA ASN A 17 17.88 6.69 -11.45
C ASN A 17 16.63 5.83 -11.70
N SER A 18 16.38 5.35 -12.93
CA SER A 18 15.23 4.46 -13.21
C SER A 18 15.61 2.99 -13.30
N ALA A 19 16.91 2.67 -13.46
CA ALA A 19 17.41 1.30 -13.53
C ALA A 19 17.73 0.72 -12.14
N PHE A 20 18.20 1.52 -11.19
CA PHE A 20 18.55 1.04 -9.85
C PHE A 20 17.32 0.71 -8.97
N PHE A 21 16.13 1.24 -9.27
CA PHE A 21 14.89 0.81 -8.60
C PHE A 21 14.32 -0.53 -9.12
N LYS A 22 14.91 -1.12 -10.17
CA LYS A 22 14.45 -2.40 -10.73
C LYS A 22 15.01 -3.63 -10.03
N TYR A 23 15.99 -3.48 -9.12
CA TYR A 23 16.68 -4.62 -8.51
C TYR A 23 16.74 -4.59 -6.98
N ASN A 24 15.57 -4.63 -6.32
CA ASN A 24 15.43 -5.24 -4.98
C ASN A 24 15.01 -6.71 -5.17
N PHE A 25 15.93 -7.55 -5.67
CA PHE A 25 15.66 -8.96 -6.01
C PHE A 25 15.93 -9.96 -4.87
N ILE A 26 16.19 -9.53 -3.64
CA ILE A 26 16.49 -10.46 -2.51
C ILE A 26 15.61 -10.19 -1.28
N ASN A 27 14.35 -9.80 -1.50
CA ASN A 27 13.29 -10.06 -0.54
C ASN A 27 12.17 -10.73 -1.33
N VAL A 28 12.10 -12.06 -1.28
CA VAL A 28 10.96 -12.86 -1.73
C VAL A 28 9.83 -12.69 -0.70
N GLY A 29 9.46 -11.43 -0.46
CA GLY A 29 8.38 -11.02 0.43
C GLY A 29 7.23 -10.45 -0.39
N VAL A 30 6.02 -10.48 0.17
CA VAL A 30 4.83 -9.95 -0.49
C VAL A 30 5.01 -8.43 -0.69
N ARG A 31 4.99 -7.98 -1.95
CA ARG A 31 5.10 -6.55 -2.29
C ARG A 31 3.85 -5.82 -1.79
N SER A 32 4.03 -4.80 -0.95
CA SER A 32 2.93 -3.98 -0.44
C SER A 32 2.26 -3.14 -1.54
N MET A 33 0.97 -2.85 -1.36
CA MET A 33 0.19 -1.98 -2.22
C MET A 33 0.63 -0.51 -2.17
N TYR A 34 1.47 -0.12 -1.21
CA TYR A 34 2.11 1.19 -1.14
C TYR A 34 3.62 1.02 -1.31
N THR A 35 4.26 1.96 -2.03
CA THR A 35 5.72 1.96 -2.12
C THR A 35 6.34 2.49 -0.84
N GLU A 36 7.57 2.10 -0.53
CA GLU A 36 8.35 2.67 0.58
C GLU A 36 8.46 4.19 0.50
N ARG A 37 8.49 4.75 -0.72
CA ARG A 37 8.44 6.18 -0.97
C ARG A 37 7.11 6.80 -0.52
N ASP A 38 5.98 6.17 -0.84
CA ASP A 38 4.65 6.65 -0.44
C ASP A 38 4.45 6.60 1.09
N LEU A 39 5.07 5.63 1.74
CA LEU A 39 5.08 5.48 3.20
C LEU A 39 6.05 6.47 3.88
N GLY A 40 6.94 7.10 3.11
CA GLY A 40 8.00 7.98 3.61
C GLY A 40 9.18 7.22 4.24
N VAL A 41 9.26 5.91 4.05
CA VAL A 41 10.34 5.05 4.56
C VAL A 41 11.66 5.42 3.90
N SER A 42 11.68 5.66 2.58
CA SER A 42 12.91 6.08 1.89
C SER A 42 13.46 7.42 2.40
N LEU A 43 12.60 8.35 2.83
CA LEU A 43 13.06 9.59 3.45
C LEU A 43 13.65 9.33 4.84
N TYR A 44 12.97 8.49 5.64
CA TYR A 44 13.48 8.07 6.95
C TYR A 44 14.85 7.38 6.83
N GLU A 45 15.04 6.49 5.85
CA GLU A 45 16.30 5.80 5.59
C GLU A 45 17.45 6.75 5.30
N ASN A 46 17.22 7.75 4.46
CA ASN A 46 18.22 8.77 4.16
C ASN A 46 18.58 9.58 5.41
N THR A 47 17.58 10.01 6.18
CA THR A 47 17.81 10.74 7.44
C THR A 47 18.57 9.87 8.44
N ARG A 48 18.20 8.60 8.58
CA ARG A 48 18.88 7.62 9.43
C ARG A 48 20.33 7.43 9.03
N TYR A 49 20.61 7.27 7.75
CA TYR A 49 21.96 7.09 7.23
C TYR A 49 22.87 8.28 7.58
N VAL A 50 22.39 9.51 7.34
CA VAL A 50 23.12 10.73 7.71
C VAL A 50 23.35 10.79 9.21
N PHE A 51 22.32 10.51 10.00
CA PHE A 51 22.38 10.56 11.46
C PHE A 51 23.41 9.54 12.00
N ARG A 52 23.34 8.28 11.57
CA ARG A 52 24.28 7.24 12.03
C ARG A 52 25.72 7.56 11.69
N ASN A 53 25.98 8.12 10.52
CA ASN A 53 27.34 8.53 10.15
C ASN A 53 27.89 9.66 11.04
N GLN A 54 27.03 10.55 11.54
CA GLN A 54 27.42 11.62 12.47
C GLN A 54 27.69 11.09 13.89
N PHE A 55 26.97 10.05 14.31
CA PHE A 55 26.97 9.59 15.71
C PHE A 55 27.58 8.19 15.92
N MET A 56 28.22 7.63 14.89
CA MET A 56 28.70 6.25 14.87
C MET A 56 29.62 5.90 16.05
N THR A 57 30.41 6.87 16.53
CA THR A 57 31.38 6.66 17.63
C THR A 57 30.77 6.75 19.02
N ILE A 58 29.55 7.28 19.16
CA ILE A 58 28.93 7.53 20.47
C ILE A 58 27.66 6.69 20.69
N GLU A 59 27.27 5.83 19.75
CA GLU A 59 25.99 5.11 19.82
C GLU A 59 25.88 4.26 21.11
N ASN A 60 26.96 3.59 21.54
CA ASN A 60 26.94 2.75 22.74
C ASN A 60 26.83 3.57 24.02
N VAL A 61 27.62 4.64 24.12
CA VAL A 61 27.57 5.59 25.26
C VAL A 61 26.18 6.22 25.37
N PHE A 62 25.56 6.54 24.23
CA PHE A 62 24.19 7.04 24.20
C PHE A 62 23.19 6.01 24.74
N ARG A 63 23.26 4.75 24.30
CA ARG A 63 22.37 3.68 24.78
C ARG A 63 22.49 3.45 26.28
N GLU A 64 23.73 3.37 26.80
CA GLU A 64 24.00 3.19 28.22
C GLU A 64 23.40 4.35 29.05
N LYS A 65 23.60 5.59 28.60
CA LYS A 65 23.01 6.76 29.25
C LYS A 65 21.48 6.75 29.22
N MET A 66 20.87 6.37 28.10
CA MET A 66 19.41 6.28 28.00
C MET A 66 18.85 5.17 28.89
N GLN A 67 19.56 4.03 29.01
CA GLN A 67 19.19 2.97 29.95
C GLN A 67 19.21 3.47 31.39
N GLU A 68 20.28 4.16 31.80
CA GLU A 68 20.39 4.77 33.13
C GLU A 68 19.24 5.76 33.40
N ILE A 69 18.98 6.69 32.46
CA ILE A 69 17.86 7.65 32.60
C ILE A 69 16.51 6.93 32.69
N CYS A 70 16.31 5.85 31.94
CA CYS A 70 15.07 5.06 31.99
C CYS A 70 14.89 4.30 33.31
N GLN A 71 15.96 3.96 34.03
CA GLN A 71 15.89 3.27 35.33
C GLN A 71 15.47 4.19 36.49
N HIS A 72 15.79 5.49 36.41
CA HIS A 72 15.44 6.46 37.45
C HIS A 72 14.00 6.98 37.29
N GLU A 73 13.19 7.04 38.35
CA GLU A 73 11.80 7.52 38.25
C GLU A 73 11.70 8.97 37.74
N ASP A 74 12.64 9.84 38.15
CA ASP A 74 12.74 11.26 37.82
C ASP A 74 13.44 11.55 36.48
N GLY A 75 13.95 10.52 35.79
CA GLY A 75 14.65 10.70 34.52
C GLY A 75 13.75 11.26 33.42
N VAL A 76 14.20 12.30 32.72
CA VAL A 76 13.42 12.95 31.66
C VAL A 76 13.96 12.54 30.29
N ILE A 77 13.07 12.08 29.40
CA ILE A 77 13.40 11.84 27.99
C ILE A 77 13.03 13.07 27.18
N TYR A 78 14.00 13.68 26.49
CA TYR A 78 13.74 14.81 25.61
C TYR A 78 13.42 14.36 24.18
N THR A 79 12.82 15.27 23.41
CA THR A 79 12.46 15.01 22.01
C THR A 79 13.68 14.61 21.17
N GLU A 80 14.84 15.22 21.40
CA GLU A 80 16.06 14.90 20.66
C GLU A 80 16.65 13.54 21.05
N ASP A 81 16.51 13.11 22.32
CA ASP A 81 16.92 11.77 22.74
C ASP A 81 16.09 10.70 22.03
N LEU A 82 14.78 10.89 21.99
CA LEU A 82 13.89 9.93 21.33
C LEU A 82 14.11 9.92 19.81
N LYS A 83 14.33 11.09 19.18
CA LYS A 83 14.74 11.16 17.76
C LYS A 83 16.07 10.42 17.54
N ALA A 84 17.06 10.59 18.41
CA ALA A 84 18.33 9.91 18.29
C ALA A 84 18.14 8.39 18.38
N MET A 85 17.43 7.91 19.40
CA MET A 85 17.16 6.48 19.57
C MET A 85 16.45 5.88 18.35
N ILE A 86 15.45 6.56 17.79
CA ILE A 86 14.73 6.10 16.60
C ILE A 86 15.64 5.95 15.37
N HIS A 87 16.72 6.73 15.24
CA HIS A 87 17.66 6.59 14.12
C HIS A 87 18.81 5.61 14.44
N LEU A 88 19.21 5.48 15.70
CA LEU A 88 20.28 4.57 16.13
C LEU A 88 19.83 3.14 16.35
N ALA A 89 18.54 2.91 16.60
CA ALA A 89 17.97 1.59 16.88
C ALA A 89 18.37 0.55 15.82
N GLN A 90 18.73 -0.63 16.31
CA GLN A 90 19.03 -1.85 15.55
C GLN A 90 17.91 -2.88 15.75
N PRO A 91 17.77 -3.87 14.86
CA PRO A 91 16.75 -4.92 14.97
C PRO A 91 17.16 -5.97 16.03
N ASN A 92 17.31 -5.53 17.29
CA ASN A 92 17.61 -6.39 18.43
C ASN A 92 16.69 -6.06 19.61
N GLU A 93 16.51 -7.03 20.50
CA GLU A 93 15.57 -6.92 21.61
C GLU A 93 15.92 -5.77 22.56
N ASN A 94 17.20 -5.55 22.85
CA ASN A 94 17.66 -4.49 23.75
C ASN A 94 17.24 -3.10 23.27
N ASP A 95 17.47 -2.79 21.98
CA ASP A 95 17.12 -1.50 21.40
C ASP A 95 15.59 -1.32 21.32
N MET A 96 14.85 -2.39 21.02
CA MET A 96 13.38 -2.33 20.95
C MET A 96 12.74 -2.13 22.32
N GLN A 97 13.21 -2.84 23.34
CA GLN A 97 12.75 -2.68 24.72
C GLN A 97 13.09 -1.28 25.24
N LEU A 98 14.34 -0.83 25.06
CA LEU A 98 14.76 0.52 25.47
C LEU A 98 13.91 1.60 24.81
N LEU A 99 13.64 1.48 23.51
CA LEU A 99 12.81 2.44 22.79
C LEU A 99 11.38 2.49 23.33
N ASN A 100 10.78 1.34 23.65
CA ASN A 100 9.42 1.31 24.23
C ASN A 100 9.37 2.03 25.58
N VAL A 101 10.34 1.76 26.46
CA VAL A 101 10.44 2.45 27.76
C VAL A 101 10.66 3.95 27.57
N MET A 102 11.53 4.34 26.63
CA MET A 102 11.74 5.76 26.31
C MET A 102 10.47 6.44 25.78
N LEU A 103 9.68 5.75 24.95
CA LEU A 103 8.42 6.27 24.40
C LEU A 103 7.38 6.50 25.51
N GLU A 104 7.16 5.51 26.36
CA GLU A 104 6.23 5.61 27.50
C GLU A 104 6.61 6.77 28.41
N LYS A 105 7.89 6.83 28.79
CA LYS A 105 8.40 7.87 29.66
C LYS A 105 8.34 9.26 29.02
N TYR A 106 8.59 9.37 27.72
CA TYR A 106 8.45 10.62 26.98
C TYR A 106 7.00 11.12 27.02
N ILE A 107 6.03 10.24 26.84
CA ILE A 107 4.61 10.62 26.80
C ILE A 107 4.12 11.03 28.19
N GLN A 108 4.46 10.28 29.23
CA GLN A 108 4.19 10.66 30.64
C GLN A 108 4.75 12.05 30.96
N ASN A 109 6.03 12.30 30.63
CA ASN A 109 6.69 13.60 30.82
C ASN A 109 5.99 14.76 30.08
N GLN A 110 5.40 14.50 28.91
CA GLN A 110 4.74 15.54 28.10
C GLN A 110 3.35 15.90 28.64
N GLU A 111 2.60 14.90 29.13
CA GLU A 111 1.28 15.13 29.75
C GLU A 111 1.40 16.04 30.98
N GLU A 112 2.46 15.86 31.76
CA GLU A 112 2.75 16.69 32.93
C GLU A 112 3.14 18.13 32.56
N LYS A 113 3.92 18.32 31.49
CA LYS A 113 4.61 19.60 31.20
C LYS A 113 3.93 20.49 30.15
N LYS A 114 2.89 20.02 29.46
CA LYS A 114 2.10 20.79 28.45
C LYS A 114 2.92 21.50 27.37
N PHE A 115 4.11 21.01 27.02
CA PHE A 115 4.88 21.52 25.88
C PHE A 115 4.31 21.02 24.54
N GLY A 116 4.68 21.69 23.45
CA GLY A 116 4.19 21.34 22.11
C GLY A 116 4.43 19.87 21.75
N LYS A 117 3.36 19.15 21.39
CA LYS A 117 3.40 17.71 21.09
C LYS A 117 4.11 17.44 19.77
N TYR A 118 5.36 16.98 19.82
CA TYR A 118 6.01 16.40 18.63
C TYR A 118 5.35 15.07 18.25
N ILE A 119 5.07 14.88 16.98
CA ILE A 119 4.33 13.71 16.46
C ILE A 119 5.32 12.58 16.12
N PHE A 120 5.48 11.63 17.03
CA PHE A 120 6.41 10.51 16.85
C PHE A 120 5.83 9.32 16.08
N GLY A 121 4.53 9.06 16.16
CA GLY A 121 3.91 7.82 15.66
C GLY A 121 4.34 7.43 14.23
N PRO A 122 4.21 8.31 13.23
CA PRO A 122 4.61 7.99 11.87
C PRO A 122 6.11 7.72 11.70
N VAL A 123 6.97 8.37 12.49
CA VAL A 123 8.42 8.20 12.40
C VAL A 123 8.84 6.88 13.06
N VAL A 124 8.29 6.58 14.23
CA VAL A 124 8.48 5.30 14.92
C VAL A 124 7.98 4.14 14.05
N MET A 125 6.80 4.26 13.43
CA MET A 125 6.28 3.22 12.53
C MET A 125 7.16 3.01 11.30
N ARG A 126 7.77 4.07 10.73
CA ARG A 126 8.76 3.91 9.63
C ARG A 126 10.03 3.21 10.09
N MET A 127 10.47 3.48 11.32
CA MET A 127 11.61 2.79 11.92
C MET A 127 11.30 1.29 12.08
N TYR A 128 10.16 0.92 12.66
CA TYR A 128 9.75 -0.49 12.72
C TYR A 128 9.62 -1.12 11.33
N TYR A 129 9.11 -0.39 10.35
CA TYR A 129 9.03 -0.86 8.97
C TYR A 129 10.42 -1.12 8.37
N HIS A 130 11.34 -0.17 8.55
CA HIS A 130 12.71 -0.27 8.04
C HIS A 130 13.48 -1.42 8.70
N LEU A 131 13.35 -1.58 10.01
CA LEU A 131 14.00 -2.66 10.78
C LEU A 131 13.25 -4.00 10.68
N ASN A 132 12.13 -4.05 9.97
CA ASN A 132 11.22 -5.19 9.86
C ASN A 132 10.86 -5.81 11.23
N GLN A 133 10.32 -4.99 12.13
CA GLN A 133 9.92 -5.37 13.49
C GLN A 133 8.38 -5.31 13.67
N PRO A 134 7.62 -6.23 13.05
CA PRO A 134 6.16 -6.15 13.02
C PRO A 134 5.49 -6.37 14.38
N GLU A 135 6.03 -7.25 15.23
CA GLU A 135 5.47 -7.55 16.55
C GLU A 135 5.60 -6.36 17.49
N TYR A 136 6.76 -5.70 17.50
CA TYR A 136 6.97 -4.47 18.28
C TYR A 136 6.10 -3.32 17.77
N ALA A 137 5.92 -3.20 16.45
CA ALA A 137 5.01 -2.21 15.87
C ALA A 137 3.56 -2.44 16.33
N LEU A 138 3.10 -3.70 16.30
CA LEU A 138 1.78 -4.09 16.74
C LEU A 138 1.58 -3.81 18.23
N GLY A 139 2.56 -4.19 19.06
CA GLY A 139 2.56 -3.92 20.49
C GLY A 139 2.48 -2.43 20.80
N ALA A 140 3.32 -1.61 20.14
CA ALA A 140 3.32 -0.17 20.33
C ALA A 140 1.99 0.49 19.89
N PHE A 141 1.37 0.01 18.82
CA PHE A 141 0.08 0.53 18.35
C PHE A 141 -1.07 0.20 19.30
N ASN A 142 -1.00 -0.95 19.98
CA ASN A 142 -2.02 -1.40 20.93
C ASN A 142 -1.78 -0.96 22.38
N ASN A 143 -0.60 -0.42 22.70
CA ASN A 143 -0.25 -0.02 24.05
C ASN A 143 -1.04 1.22 24.48
N ASP A 144 -1.87 1.08 25.51
CA ASP A 144 -2.76 2.11 26.00
C ASP A 144 -2.05 3.38 26.49
N ALA A 145 -0.81 3.27 26.99
CA ALA A 145 -0.03 4.41 27.45
C ALA A 145 0.44 5.30 26.29
N ILE A 146 0.58 4.74 25.07
CA ILE A 146 1.19 5.44 23.94
C ILE A 146 0.35 5.45 22.66
N LYS A 147 -0.82 4.80 22.65
CA LYS A 147 -1.71 4.65 21.48
C LYS A 147 -2.06 5.96 20.81
N ASP A 148 -2.26 7.03 21.58
CA ASP A 148 -2.63 8.35 21.05
C ASP A 148 -1.52 8.98 20.21
N SER A 149 -0.26 8.58 20.44
CA SER A 149 0.86 8.99 19.58
C SER A 149 0.81 8.33 18.21
N PHE A 150 0.11 7.21 18.08
CA PHE A 150 -0.04 6.43 16.85
C PHE A 150 -1.38 6.65 16.14
N ASN A 151 -2.31 7.43 16.71
CA ASN A 151 -3.60 7.76 16.08
C ASN A 151 -3.45 8.75 14.91
N TYR A 152 -2.75 8.30 13.88
CA TYR A 152 -2.60 8.98 12.61
C TYR A 152 -2.79 7.97 11.49
N ARG A 153 -3.58 8.34 10.48
CA ARG A 153 -3.79 7.52 9.28
C ARG A 153 -2.49 7.02 8.64
N THR A 154 -1.43 7.83 8.71
CA THR A 154 -0.11 7.45 8.20
C THR A 154 0.52 6.33 9.04
N SER A 155 0.49 6.42 10.36
CA SER A 155 0.98 5.38 11.27
C SER A 155 0.23 4.07 11.04
N PHE A 156 -1.11 4.12 11.03
CA PHE A 156 -1.97 2.98 10.73
C PHE A 156 -1.60 2.35 9.38
N ARG A 157 -1.51 3.15 8.31
CA ARG A 157 -1.16 2.64 6.97
C ARG A 157 0.23 1.99 6.92
N ILE A 158 1.23 2.55 7.61
CA ILE A 158 2.57 1.96 7.67
C ILE A 158 2.52 0.60 8.38
N LEU A 159 1.83 0.52 9.53
CA LEU A 159 1.63 -0.72 10.26
C LEU A 159 0.95 -1.77 9.38
N MET A 160 -0.17 -1.43 8.73
CA MET A 160 -0.88 -2.34 7.83
C MET A 160 0.01 -2.86 6.69
N CYS A 161 0.89 -2.02 6.15
CA CYS A 161 1.86 -2.43 5.14
C CYS A 161 2.97 -3.34 5.71
N LEU A 162 3.41 -3.10 6.94
CA LEU A 162 4.41 -3.91 7.64
C LEU A 162 3.86 -5.31 7.93
N LEU A 163 2.64 -5.40 8.46
CA LEU A 163 1.96 -6.66 8.73
C LEU A 163 1.73 -7.45 7.42
N TYR A 164 1.26 -6.77 6.37
CA TYR A 164 1.06 -7.38 5.05
C TYR A 164 2.36 -7.97 4.48
N LYS A 165 3.48 -7.25 4.59
CA LYS A 165 4.81 -7.71 4.13
C LYS A 165 5.28 -8.98 4.86
N ASN A 166 4.87 -9.15 6.11
CA ASN A 166 5.23 -10.29 6.97
C ASN A 166 4.14 -11.37 7.04
N ASN A 167 3.14 -11.35 6.15
CA ASN A 167 2.03 -12.31 6.11
C ASN A 167 1.20 -12.40 7.41
N MET A 168 1.21 -11.35 8.24
CA MET A 168 0.43 -11.27 9.48
C MET A 168 -1.01 -10.83 9.20
N TYR A 169 -1.71 -11.60 8.36
CA TYR A 169 -3.03 -11.22 7.83
C TYR A 169 -4.13 -11.21 8.89
N LYS A 170 -4.03 -12.09 9.89
CA LYS A 170 -4.98 -12.18 11.00
C LYS A 170 -4.90 -10.93 11.87
N GLU A 171 -3.71 -10.60 12.35
CA GLU A 171 -3.42 -9.41 13.16
C GLU A 171 -3.79 -8.14 12.39
N MET A 172 -3.54 -8.14 11.09
CA MET A 172 -3.94 -7.05 10.19
C MET A 172 -5.47 -6.85 10.17
N ARG A 173 -6.27 -7.92 10.14
CA ARG A 173 -7.74 -7.82 10.26
C ARG A 173 -8.20 -7.32 11.62
N GLU A 174 -7.60 -7.83 12.69
CA GLU A 174 -7.93 -7.42 14.06
C GLU A 174 -7.68 -5.93 14.28
N ILE A 175 -6.51 -5.43 13.86
CA ILE A 175 -6.17 -4.00 13.93
C ILE A 175 -7.07 -3.16 13.04
N TYR A 176 -7.35 -3.64 11.82
CA TYR A 176 -8.24 -2.94 10.91
C TYR A 176 -9.63 -2.77 11.50
N GLN A 177 -10.21 -3.84 12.06
CA GLN A 177 -11.53 -3.81 12.67
C GLN A 177 -11.54 -2.88 13.89
N LYS A 178 -10.53 -2.97 14.77
CA LYS A 178 -10.39 -2.08 15.93
C LYS A 178 -10.39 -0.60 15.52
N VAL A 179 -9.65 -0.25 14.46
CA VAL A 179 -9.60 1.13 13.96
C VAL A 179 -10.90 1.53 13.24
N LEU A 180 -11.53 0.60 12.52
CA LEU A 180 -12.83 0.82 11.89
C LEU A 180 -13.90 1.18 12.93
N ASP A 181 -13.95 0.44 14.03
CA ASP A 181 -14.95 0.63 15.09
C ASP A 181 -14.71 1.93 15.86
N ALA A 182 -13.44 2.32 16.04
CA ALA A 182 -13.07 3.53 16.79
C ALA A 182 -13.16 4.82 15.97
N GLU A 183 -12.69 4.81 14.73
CA GLU A 183 -12.45 6.02 13.91
C GLU A 183 -13.32 6.07 12.64
N GLY A 184 -13.97 4.97 12.28
CA GLY A 184 -14.86 4.88 11.12
C GLY A 184 -14.18 4.71 9.76
N MET A 185 -14.99 4.39 8.75
CA MET A 185 -14.55 4.16 7.36
C MET A 185 -13.84 5.38 6.75
N GLU A 186 -14.25 6.59 7.12
CA GLU A 186 -13.62 7.81 6.63
C GLU A 186 -12.16 7.86 7.03
N TYR A 187 -11.79 7.46 8.26
CA TYR A 187 -10.41 7.40 8.75
C TYR A 187 -9.56 6.45 7.91
N ILE A 188 -10.07 5.24 7.68
CA ILE A 188 -9.38 4.21 6.90
C ILE A 188 -9.09 4.70 5.47
N GLY A 189 -10.08 5.32 4.83
CA GLY A 189 -9.96 5.93 3.51
C GLY A 189 -9.42 4.95 2.46
N SER A 190 -8.32 5.30 1.78
CA SER A 190 -7.73 4.45 0.74
C SER A 190 -7.02 3.20 1.28
N SER A 191 -6.89 3.05 2.61
CA SER A 191 -6.26 1.87 3.21
C SER A 191 -7.14 0.62 3.12
N VAL A 192 -8.43 0.77 2.79
CA VAL A 192 -9.35 -0.36 2.51
C VAL A 192 -8.77 -1.32 1.46
N VAL A 193 -8.02 -0.82 0.47
CA VAL A 193 -7.43 -1.70 -0.55
C VAL A 193 -6.44 -2.71 0.04
N LEU A 194 -5.78 -2.38 1.16
CA LEU A 194 -4.84 -3.27 1.84
C LEU A 194 -5.57 -4.47 2.45
N ILE A 195 -6.77 -4.26 3.01
CA ILE A 195 -7.50 -5.37 3.65
C ILE A 195 -7.99 -6.39 2.61
N TYR A 196 -8.46 -5.93 1.45
CA TYR A 196 -8.82 -6.83 0.36
C TYR A 196 -7.60 -7.56 -0.23
N ALA A 197 -6.45 -6.89 -0.30
CA ALA A 197 -5.20 -7.53 -0.72
C ALA A 197 -4.75 -8.60 0.28
N ALA A 198 -4.92 -8.35 1.59
CA ALA A 198 -4.64 -9.32 2.66
C ALA A 198 -5.55 -10.54 2.55
N CYS A 199 -6.87 -10.33 2.46
CA CYS A 199 -7.83 -11.41 2.29
C CYS A 199 -7.57 -12.24 1.03
N LEU A 200 -7.17 -11.59 -0.07
CA LEU A 200 -6.79 -12.29 -1.31
C LEU A 200 -5.55 -13.17 -1.14
N LYS A 201 -4.55 -12.73 -0.35
CA LYS A 201 -3.33 -13.50 -0.11
C LYS A 201 -3.53 -14.64 0.86
N GLU A 202 -4.31 -14.42 1.91
CA GLU A 202 -4.66 -15.46 2.88
C GLU A 202 -5.58 -16.52 2.27
N ASN A 203 -6.57 -16.09 1.48
CA ASN A 203 -7.48 -16.96 0.72
C ASN A 203 -8.13 -18.09 1.55
N THR A 204 -8.52 -17.81 2.79
CA THR A 204 -9.28 -18.74 3.64
C THR A 204 -10.78 -18.39 3.63
N PRO A 205 -11.67 -19.33 4.02
CA PRO A 205 -13.11 -19.06 4.13
C PRO A 205 -13.44 -17.86 5.03
N GLU A 206 -12.72 -17.71 6.15
CA GLU A 206 -12.89 -16.62 7.10
C GLU A 206 -12.51 -15.27 6.46
N ALA A 207 -11.43 -15.25 5.66
CA ALA A 207 -11.02 -14.06 4.94
C ALA A 207 -12.04 -13.65 3.88
N VAL A 208 -12.68 -14.62 3.21
CA VAL A 208 -13.74 -14.38 2.22
C VAL A 208 -14.98 -13.80 2.88
N GLU A 209 -15.41 -14.38 4.01
CA GLU A 209 -16.57 -13.92 4.77
C GLU A 209 -16.36 -12.49 5.28
N PHE A 210 -15.22 -12.25 5.95
CA PHE A 210 -14.83 -10.92 6.41
C PHE A 210 -14.84 -9.89 5.26
N ALA A 211 -14.25 -10.23 4.11
CA ALA A 211 -14.16 -9.31 2.99
C ALA A 211 -15.54 -8.97 2.40
N LEU A 212 -16.46 -9.94 2.35
CA LEU A 212 -17.83 -9.72 1.87
C LEU A 212 -18.64 -8.84 2.83
N ASP A 213 -18.55 -9.07 4.13
CA ASP A 213 -19.27 -8.26 5.10
C ASP A 213 -18.72 -6.84 5.19
N HIS A 214 -17.39 -6.71 5.17
CA HIS A 214 -16.74 -5.42 5.04
C HIS A 214 -17.16 -4.68 3.75
N TRP A 215 -17.31 -5.39 2.63
CA TRP A 215 -17.75 -4.79 1.36
C TRP A 215 -19.16 -4.23 1.43
N LYS A 216 -20.11 -4.94 2.05
CA LYS A 216 -21.47 -4.45 2.28
C LYS A 216 -21.45 -3.17 3.12
N HIS A 217 -20.67 -3.18 4.21
CA HIS A 217 -20.51 -2.00 5.06
C HIS A 217 -19.92 -0.82 4.28
N GLN A 218 -18.82 -1.05 3.56
CA GLN A 218 -18.18 -0.02 2.74
C GLN A 218 -19.14 0.59 1.73
N GLN A 219 -19.90 -0.22 0.98
CA GLN A 219 -20.80 0.30 -0.05
C GLN A 219 -21.83 1.30 0.49
N ASN A 220 -22.29 1.12 1.73
CA ASN A 220 -23.24 2.01 2.38
C ASN A 220 -22.60 3.34 2.82
N THR A 221 -21.29 3.38 3.06
CA THR A 221 -20.60 4.56 3.58
C THR A 221 -19.80 5.32 2.53
N MET A 222 -19.11 4.61 1.63
CA MET A 222 -18.21 5.19 0.64
C MET A 222 -18.13 4.31 -0.62
N LYS A 223 -18.15 4.95 -1.79
CA LYS A 223 -17.95 4.24 -3.06
C LYS A 223 -16.60 3.49 -3.07
N PRO A 224 -16.61 2.16 -3.27
CA PRO A 224 -15.36 1.40 -3.33
C PRO A 224 -14.49 1.79 -4.52
N SER A 225 -13.17 1.70 -4.34
CA SER A 225 -12.24 1.93 -5.44
C SER A 225 -12.32 0.79 -6.45
N ILE A 226 -12.08 1.08 -7.74
CA ILE A 226 -12.02 0.06 -8.82
C ILE A 226 -11.08 -1.09 -8.43
N ARG A 227 -9.99 -0.76 -7.72
CA ARG A 227 -9.00 -1.74 -7.30
C ARG A 227 -9.48 -2.61 -6.15
N SER A 228 -10.19 -2.04 -5.18
CA SER A 228 -10.85 -2.78 -4.10
C SER A 228 -11.85 -3.78 -4.70
N SER A 229 -12.66 -3.32 -5.66
CA SER A 229 -13.59 -4.19 -6.39
C SER A 229 -12.85 -5.31 -7.12
N ALA A 230 -11.76 -5.00 -7.83
CA ALA A 230 -10.98 -5.99 -8.57
C ALA A 230 -10.41 -7.09 -7.64
N LEU A 231 -9.85 -6.69 -6.50
CA LEU A 231 -9.28 -7.62 -5.51
C LEU A 231 -10.35 -8.54 -4.93
N LEU A 232 -11.48 -7.96 -4.50
CA LEU A 232 -12.60 -8.73 -3.95
C LEU A 232 -13.19 -9.68 -4.99
N SER A 233 -13.46 -9.21 -6.21
CA SER A 233 -13.99 -10.05 -7.29
C SER A 233 -13.03 -11.21 -7.60
N TYR A 234 -11.72 -10.96 -7.61
CA TYR A 234 -10.75 -12.03 -7.85
C TYR A 234 -10.72 -13.06 -6.70
N LEU A 235 -10.78 -12.60 -5.45
CA LEU A 235 -10.92 -13.46 -4.27
C LEU A 235 -12.17 -14.36 -4.37
N LEU A 236 -13.30 -13.79 -4.77
CA LEU A 236 -14.56 -14.54 -4.93
C LEU A 236 -14.50 -15.58 -6.05
N ILE A 237 -13.88 -15.23 -7.19
CA ILE A 237 -13.67 -16.19 -8.29
C ILE A 237 -12.79 -17.37 -7.84
N LYS A 238 -11.69 -17.09 -7.10
CA LYS A 238 -10.83 -18.15 -6.54
C LYS A 238 -11.56 -19.09 -5.57
N ASN A 239 -12.61 -18.60 -4.92
CA ASN A 239 -13.42 -19.34 -3.95
C ASN A 239 -14.76 -19.83 -4.53
N ASN A 240 -14.85 -20.01 -5.84
CA ASN A 240 -16.03 -20.55 -6.54
C ASN A 240 -17.35 -19.77 -6.26
N LYS A 241 -17.26 -18.45 -6.11
CA LYS A 241 -18.42 -17.53 -6.01
C LYS A 241 -18.46 -16.52 -7.16
N PRO A 242 -18.43 -16.96 -8.45
CA PRO A 242 -18.34 -16.06 -9.60
C PRO A 242 -19.58 -15.18 -9.80
N GLU A 243 -20.75 -15.56 -9.29
CA GLU A 243 -21.99 -14.77 -9.35
C GLU A 243 -21.84 -13.46 -8.56
N LEU A 244 -21.36 -13.54 -7.32
CA LEU A 244 -21.10 -12.38 -6.48
C LEU A 244 -19.98 -11.51 -7.06
N ALA A 245 -18.95 -12.14 -7.63
CA ALA A 245 -17.90 -11.42 -8.34
C ALA A 245 -18.48 -10.59 -9.50
N MET A 246 -19.42 -11.17 -10.26
CA MET A 246 -20.08 -10.50 -11.38
C MET A 246 -20.99 -9.35 -10.93
N GLU A 247 -21.68 -9.47 -9.81
CA GLU A 247 -22.47 -8.37 -9.23
C GLU A 247 -21.57 -7.15 -8.99
N ILE A 248 -20.43 -7.35 -8.32
CA ILE A 248 -19.45 -6.30 -8.04
C ILE A 248 -18.87 -5.72 -9.34
N LEU A 249 -18.47 -6.57 -10.29
CA LEU A 249 -17.86 -6.13 -11.56
C LEU A 249 -18.86 -5.41 -12.47
N SER A 250 -20.16 -5.67 -12.33
CA SER A 250 -21.21 -5.05 -13.15
C SER A 250 -21.50 -3.61 -12.73
N ALA A 251 -21.29 -3.28 -11.46
CA ALA A 251 -21.41 -1.91 -10.95
C ALA A 251 -20.30 -0.96 -11.48
N ILE A 252 -19.24 -1.51 -12.08
CA ILE A 252 -18.13 -0.73 -12.63
C ILE A 252 -18.41 -0.47 -14.12
N PRO A 253 -18.60 0.79 -14.55
CA PRO A 253 -18.79 1.12 -15.96
C PRO A 253 -17.51 0.78 -16.71
N LEU A 254 -17.61 -0.13 -17.68
CA LEU A 254 -16.46 -0.93 -18.11
C LEU A 254 -16.23 -0.79 -19.61
N GLU A 255 -15.13 -0.12 -19.99
CA GLU A 255 -14.50 -0.34 -21.30
C GLU A 255 -12.97 -0.14 -21.30
N ARG A 256 -12.37 0.53 -20.31
CA ARG A 256 -10.94 0.93 -20.40
C ARG A 256 -9.99 0.20 -19.44
N VAL A 257 -10.46 -0.42 -18.36
CA VAL A 257 -9.56 -1.00 -17.34
C VAL A 257 -9.28 -2.47 -17.64
N ILE A 258 -8.01 -2.81 -17.86
CA ILE A 258 -7.58 -4.15 -18.29
C ILE A 258 -7.94 -5.24 -17.27
N SER A 259 -7.75 -4.97 -15.97
CA SER A 259 -8.02 -5.94 -14.90
C SER A 259 -9.50 -6.30 -14.82
N ILE A 260 -10.40 -5.32 -14.89
CA ILE A 260 -11.84 -5.57 -14.76
C ILE A 260 -12.37 -6.38 -15.96
N LYS A 261 -11.85 -6.16 -17.18
CA LYS A 261 -12.18 -6.99 -18.34
C LYS A 261 -11.79 -8.45 -18.14
N ASN A 262 -10.55 -8.66 -17.76
CA ASN A 262 -10.01 -10.01 -17.55
C ASN A 262 -10.71 -10.72 -16.38
N LEU A 263 -11.09 -10.00 -15.32
CA LEU A 263 -11.89 -10.55 -14.22
C LEU A 263 -13.31 -10.92 -14.66
N LYS A 264 -13.97 -10.11 -15.51
CA LYS A 264 -15.26 -10.48 -16.08
C LYS A 264 -15.17 -11.71 -16.98
N MET A 265 -14.14 -11.79 -17.83
CA MET A 265 -13.89 -12.99 -18.64
C MET A 265 -13.71 -14.21 -17.75
N LEU A 266 -12.86 -14.15 -16.72
CA LEU A 266 -12.70 -15.23 -15.75
C LEU A 266 -14.03 -15.62 -15.10
N ALA A 267 -14.82 -14.65 -14.63
CA ALA A 267 -16.11 -14.97 -14.02
C ALA A 267 -17.08 -15.62 -15.02
N TYR A 268 -17.15 -15.16 -16.27
CA TYR A 268 -17.97 -15.79 -17.31
C TYR A 268 -17.51 -17.20 -17.66
N ILE A 269 -16.19 -17.46 -17.68
CA ILE A 269 -15.63 -18.81 -17.87
C ILE A 269 -16.09 -19.73 -16.74
N HIS A 270 -15.99 -19.28 -15.49
CA HIS A 270 -16.46 -20.06 -14.34
C HIS A 270 -17.98 -20.31 -14.35
N LEU A 271 -18.77 -19.39 -14.93
CA LEU A 271 -20.22 -19.52 -15.07
C LEU A 271 -20.66 -20.29 -16.33
N GLY A 272 -19.73 -20.70 -17.20
CA GLY A 272 -20.06 -21.29 -18.52
C GLY A 272 -20.76 -20.35 -19.49
N LYS A 273 -20.68 -19.02 -19.28
CA LYS A 273 -21.38 -18.00 -20.09
C LYS A 273 -20.50 -17.45 -21.22
N TYR A 274 -20.05 -18.32 -22.12
CA TYR A 274 -19.06 -18.02 -23.15
C TYR A 274 -19.47 -16.94 -24.16
N ILE A 275 -20.77 -16.84 -24.49
CA ILE A 275 -21.33 -15.80 -25.37
C ILE A 275 -20.92 -14.39 -24.91
N GLN A 276 -20.91 -14.16 -23.58
CA GLN A 276 -20.62 -12.84 -23.00
C GLN A 276 -19.14 -12.43 -23.11
N ILE A 277 -18.27 -13.38 -23.46
CA ILE A 277 -16.83 -13.13 -23.64
C ILE A 277 -16.55 -12.53 -25.03
N ILE A 278 -17.35 -12.88 -26.05
CA ILE A 278 -17.22 -12.39 -27.42
C ILE A 278 -17.12 -10.85 -27.50
N PRO A 279 -18.04 -10.06 -26.91
CA PRO A 279 -17.95 -8.59 -27.00
C PRO A 279 -16.68 -8.04 -26.32
N ILE A 280 -16.18 -8.70 -25.26
CA ILE A 280 -14.96 -8.28 -24.57
C ILE A 280 -13.72 -8.50 -25.46
N LEU A 281 -13.63 -9.68 -26.09
CA LEU A 281 -12.56 -10.01 -27.02
C LEU A 281 -12.59 -9.09 -28.25
N LYS A 282 -13.76 -8.95 -28.90
CA LYS A 282 -13.93 -8.07 -30.06
C LYS A 282 -13.45 -6.65 -29.80
N TYR A 283 -13.87 -6.06 -28.67
CA TYR A 283 -13.45 -4.71 -28.28
C TYR A 283 -11.92 -4.61 -28.14
N GLY A 284 -11.28 -5.63 -27.56
CA GLY A 284 -9.83 -5.66 -27.38
C GLY A 284 -9.05 -5.92 -28.67
N THR A 285 -9.65 -6.57 -29.67
CA THR A 285 -9.03 -6.84 -30.97
C THR A 285 -9.28 -5.75 -32.02
N ASP A 286 -10.26 -4.88 -31.81
CA ASP A 286 -10.62 -3.82 -32.76
C ASP A 286 -9.50 -2.77 -32.89
N ARG A 287 -9.14 -2.41 -34.12
CA ARG A 287 -7.95 -1.59 -34.41
C ARG A 287 -8.15 -0.11 -34.10
N ASP A 288 -9.38 0.40 -34.21
CA ASP A 288 -9.68 1.82 -34.01
C ASP A 288 -9.63 2.25 -32.54
N THR A 289 -9.86 1.32 -31.61
CA THR A 289 -9.74 1.53 -30.15
C THR A 289 -8.31 1.39 -29.62
N ASN A 290 -7.37 0.89 -30.44
CA ASN A 290 -6.09 0.33 -29.97
C ASN A 290 -4.83 1.20 -30.18
N ARG A 291 -4.97 2.45 -30.62
CA ARG A 291 -3.82 3.30 -30.98
C ARG A 291 -2.82 3.59 -29.84
N ASN A 292 -3.20 3.39 -28.56
CA ASN A 292 -2.42 3.82 -27.39
C ASN A 292 -2.16 2.72 -26.32
N LYS A 293 -2.59 1.47 -26.51
CA LYS A 293 -2.43 0.41 -25.50
C LYS A 293 -1.78 -0.83 -26.07
N GLN A 294 -0.69 -1.25 -25.42
CA GLN A 294 0.11 -2.39 -25.85
C GLN A 294 -0.51 -3.73 -25.45
N TYR A 295 -1.27 -3.81 -24.35
CA TYR A 295 -1.84 -5.05 -23.84
C TYR A 295 -3.31 -4.91 -23.41
N TYR A 296 -4.10 -5.95 -23.64
CA TYR A 296 -5.54 -6.01 -23.33
C TYR A 296 -5.97 -7.26 -22.55
N PHE A 297 -5.22 -8.36 -22.66
CA PHE A 297 -5.54 -9.62 -22.02
C PHE A 297 -4.34 -10.17 -21.27
N PHE A 298 -4.56 -10.93 -20.20
CA PHE A 298 -3.50 -11.69 -19.53
C PHE A 298 -3.46 -13.10 -20.08
N SER A 299 -2.26 -13.64 -20.30
CA SER A 299 -2.07 -14.98 -20.87
C SER A 299 -2.83 -16.05 -20.09
N GLU A 300 -2.72 -16.05 -18.76
CA GLU A 300 -3.40 -17.03 -17.89
C GLU A 300 -4.93 -17.07 -18.05
N VAL A 301 -5.55 -15.93 -18.39
CA VAL A 301 -7.00 -15.85 -18.58
C VAL A 301 -7.39 -16.44 -19.94
N ILE A 302 -6.57 -16.18 -20.96
CA ILE A 302 -6.76 -16.75 -22.29
C ILE A 302 -6.49 -18.26 -22.27
N ASP A 303 -5.41 -18.70 -21.62
CA ASP A 303 -5.04 -20.10 -21.51
C ASP A 303 -6.15 -20.90 -20.81
N LYS A 304 -6.73 -20.34 -19.73
CA LYS A 304 -7.87 -20.95 -19.04
C LYS A 304 -9.14 -21.00 -19.90
N LEU A 305 -9.37 -19.98 -20.72
CA LEU A 305 -10.48 -20.00 -21.69
C LEU A 305 -10.27 -21.11 -22.72
N GLU A 306 -9.07 -21.23 -23.29
CA GLU A 306 -8.77 -22.26 -24.29
C GLU A 306 -8.84 -23.68 -23.72
N GLU A 307 -8.35 -23.90 -22.50
CA GLU A 307 -8.49 -25.18 -21.81
C GLU A 307 -9.97 -25.59 -21.70
N LYS A 308 -10.83 -24.63 -21.33
CA LYS A 308 -12.27 -24.83 -21.22
C LYS A 308 -12.93 -25.09 -22.56
N LEU A 309 -12.58 -24.34 -23.61
CA LEU A 309 -13.09 -24.55 -24.98
C LEU A 309 -12.68 -25.90 -25.59
N LYS A 310 -11.61 -26.53 -25.11
CA LYS A 310 -11.19 -27.89 -25.51
C LYS A 310 -11.94 -28.99 -24.73
N THR A 311 -12.32 -28.70 -23.50
CA THR A 311 -12.92 -29.68 -22.58
C THR A 311 -14.44 -29.73 -22.71
N GLU A 312 -15.06 -28.58 -22.99
CA GLU A 312 -16.51 -28.42 -23.06
C GLU A 312 -16.96 -28.22 -24.52
N GLU A 313 -18.09 -28.81 -24.89
CA GLU A 313 -18.70 -28.57 -26.21
C GLU A 313 -19.40 -27.21 -26.19
N VAL A 314 -18.71 -26.19 -26.71
CA VAL A 314 -19.17 -24.80 -26.74
C VAL A 314 -19.47 -24.39 -28.18
N GLU A 315 -20.70 -23.98 -28.46
CA GLU A 315 -21.13 -23.54 -29.81
C GLU A 315 -20.27 -22.39 -30.35
N GLU A 316 -19.89 -21.46 -29.47
CA GLU A 316 -19.09 -20.28 -29.81
C GLU A 316 -17.58 -20.56 -29.94
N SER A 317 -17.14 -21.81 -29.74
CA SER A 317 -15.71 -22.17 -29.66
C SER A 317 -14.91 -21.72 -30.89
N LYS A 318 -15.47 -21.86 -32.10
CA LYS A 318 -14.82 -21.41 -33.35
C LYS A 318 -14.64 -19.89 -33.40
N GLN A 319 -15.65 -19.14 -32.94
CA GLN A 319 -15.61 -17.68 -32.94
C GLN A 319 -14.63 -17.16 -31.88
N LEU A 320 -14.64 -17.75 -30.69
CA LEU A 320 -13.72 -17.38 -29.61
C LEU A 320 -12.27 -17.71 -29.99
N SER A 321 -12.02 -18.87 -30.57
CA SER A 321 -10.68 -19.27 -31.03
C SER A 321 -10.13 -18.31 -32.08
N SER A 322 -10.92 -17.90 -33.07
CA SER A 322 -10.47 -16.94 -34.08
C SER A 322 -10.16 -15.55 -33.49
N LEU A 323 -10.93 -15.10 -32.50
CA LEU A 323 -10.63 -13.84 -31.79
C LEU A 323 -9.36 -13.92 -30.95
N ILE A 324 -9.08 -15.07 -30.33
CA ILE A 324 -7.86 -15.31 -29.57
C ILE A 324 -6.64 -15.31 -30.51
N GLU A 325 -6.75 -15.93 -31.68
CA GLU A 325 -5.69 -15.90 -32.70
C GLU A 325 -5.39 -14.48 -33.17
N ILE A 326 -6.42 -13.66 -33.41
CA ILE A 326 -6.25 -12.23 -33.75
C ILE A 326 -5.54 -11.49 -32.62
N ALA A 327 -5.92 -11.73 -31.36
CA ALA A 327 -5.27 -11.11 -30.21
C ALA A 327 -3.79 -11.50 -30.08
N ARG A 328 -3.43 -12.73 -30.43
CA ARG A 328 -2.03 -13.22 -30.49
C ARG A 328 -1.25 -12.58 -31.62
N GLN A 329 -1.79 -12.55 -32.83
CA GLN A 329 -1.14 -11.95 -34.00
C GLN A 329 -0.83 -10.47 -33.81
N HIS A 330 -1.58 -9.79 -32.95
CA HIS A 330 -1.42 -8.37 -32.63
C HIS A 330 -0.69 -8.10 -31.31
N ASP A 331 -0.11 -9.12 -30.66
CA ASP A 331 0.62 -8.99 -29.39
C ASP A 331 -0.19 -8.33 -28.25
N TYR A 332 -1.51 -8.46 -28.26
CA TYR A 332 -2.39 -7.87 -27.23
C TYR A 332 -2.43 -8.67 -25.92
N ILE A 333 -1.73 -9.80 -25.85
CA ILE A 333 -1.72 -10.71 -24.70
C ILE A 333 -0.45 -10.48 -23.88
N GLN A 334 -0.63 -10.05 -22.64
CA GLN A 334 0.43 -9.86 -21.67
C GLN A 334 0.82 -11.18 -21.01
N SER A 335 2.06 -11.62 -21.24
CA SER A 335 2.60 -12.86 -20.65
C SER A 335 3.63 -12.60 -19.53
N ASN A 336 4.07 -11.35 -19.34
CA ASN A 336 5.14 -11.00 -18.39
C ASN A 336 4.66 -10.69 -16.96
N CYS A 337 3.35 -10.78 -16.71
CA CYS A 337 2.72 -10.43 -15.44
C CYS A 337 1.38 -11.17 -15.37
N THR A 338 1.08 -11.79 -14.24
CA THR A 338 -0.25 -12.39 -14.02
C THR A 338 -1.29 -11.32 -13.69
N LEU A 339 -2.58 -11.66 -13.79
CA LEU A 339 -3.67 -10.78 -13.35
C LEU A 339 -3.56 -10.52 -11.85
N GLU A 340 -3.25 -11.54 -11.05
CA GLU A 340 -3.07 -11.40 -9.60
C GLU A 340 -1.93 -10.42 -9.30
N GLU A 341 -0.76 -10.60 -9.94
CA GLU A 341 0.36 -9.67 -9.78
C GLU A 341 -0.02 -8.25 -10.21
N PHE A 342 -0.76 -8.10 -11.32
CA PHE A 342 -1.19 -6.81 -11.81
C PHE A 342 -2.10 -6.08 -10.81
N ILE A 343 -3.11 -6.76 -10.25
CA ILE A 343 -4.03 -6.18 -9.27
C ILE A 343 -3.40 -5.98 -7.88
N LEU A 344 -2.22 -6.56 -7.63
CA LEU A 344 -1.42 -6.39 -6.40
C LEU A 344 -0.21 -5.45 -6.54
N LYS A 345 0.10 -4.94 -7.74
CA LYS A 345 1.18 -3.96 -7.95
C LYS A 345 1.07 -2.73 -7.02
N PRO A 346 2.17 -2.16 -6.50
CA PRO A 346 2.09 -0.94 -5.73
C PRO A 346 1.29 0.17 -6.46
N MET A 347 0.45 0.88 -5.71
CA MET A 347 -0.31 2.02 -6.23
C MET A 347 0.67 3.14 -6.58
N THR A 348 0.70 3.53 -7.84
CA THR A 348 1.46 4.71 -8.26
C THR A 348 0.64 5.95 -7.91
N PHE A 349 0.96 6.61 -6.79
CA PHE A 349 0.52 7.98 -6.57
C PHE A 349 1.31 8.87 -7.52
N SER A 350 0.81 9.05 -8.74
CA SER A 350 1.30 10.13 -9.58
C SER A 350 1.05 11.42 -8.78
N ARG A 351 2.13 12.08 -8.32
CA ARG A 351 2.05 13.47 -7.92
C ARG A 351 1.49 14.20 -9.13
N ARG A 352 0.17 14.39 -9.20
CA ARG A 352 -0.36 15.62 -9.77
C ARG A 352 0.19 16.70 -8.87
N TYR A 353 1.39 17.17 -9.22
CA TYR A 353 1.89 18.43 -8.78
C TYR A 353 0.73 19.42 -8.94
N LYS A 354 0.41 20.12 -7.85
CA LYS A 354 -0.29 21.39 -7.93
C LYS A 354 0.61 22.35 -8.71
N GLU A 355 0.65 22.18 -10.02
CA GLU A 355 0.91 23.25 -10.98
C GLU A 355 -0.46 23.71 -11.48
N SER A 356 -1.24 24.26 -10.55
CA SER A 356 -2.42 25.05 -10.85
C SER A 356 -2.58 26.01 -9.69
N SER A 357 -2.53 27.29 -10.03
CA SER A 357 -2.58 28.50 -9.22
C SER A 357 -1.37 28.79 -8.31
N GLY A 358 -0.42 29.51 -8.88
CA GLY A 358 0.18 30.62 -8.16
C GLY A 358 -0.91 31.64 -7.82
N GLU A 359 -1.62 31.40 -6.72
CA GLU A 359 -2.41 32.42 -6.05
C GLU A 359 -1.93 32.53 -4.61
N GLN A 360 -1.47 33.73 -4.29
CA GLN A 360 -1.02 34.17 -2.99
C GLN A 360 -1.99 33.67 -1.91
N ARG A 361 -1.46 32.97 -0.90
CA ARG A 361 -2.14 32.78 0.38
C ARG A 361 -2.41 34.16 0.97
N ARG A 362 -3.62 34.69 0.77
CA ARG A 362 -4.12 35.78 1.61
C ARG A 362 -4.37 35.21 3.00
N TYR A 363 -3.50 35.65 3.89
CA TYR A 363 -3.65 35.54 5.34
C TYR A 363 -4.99 36.19 5.74
N TYR A 364 -5.92 35.41 6.28
CA TYR A 364 -7.05 35.97 7.02
C TYR A 364 -6.71 35.90 8.51
N PRO A 365 -6.59 37.05 9.21
CA PRO A 365 -6.42 37.04 10.64
C PRO A 365 -7.73 36.64 11.33
N ASP A 366 -7.55 35.84 12.38
CA ASP A 366 -8.55 35.34 13.29
C ASP A 366 -9.31 36.49 13.95
N LYS A 367 -10.63 36.57 13.74
CA LYS A 367 -11.50 37.51 14.48
C LYS A 367 -12.10 36.80 15.68
N ARG A 368 -11.31 36.71 16.76
CA ARG A 368 -11.82 36.55 18.13
C ARG A 368 -11.02 37.44 19.08
N SER A 369 -11.33 38.73 19.04
CA SER A 369 -11.17 39.63 20.18
C SER A 369 -11.93 40.92 19.91
N GLU A 370 -12.54 41.44 20.98
CA GLU A 370 -13.26 42.73 21.10
C GLU A 370 -14.74 42.69 20.66
N SER A 371 -15.72 43.12 21.44
CA SER A 371 -15.78 43.62 22.82
C SER A 371 -17.26 43.81 23.18
N LYS A 372 -17.55 43.75 24.48
CA LYS A 372 -18.79 44.21 25.13
C LYS A 372 -19.22 45.60 24.62
N SER A 373 -20.54 45.84 24.49
CA SER A 373 -21.30 46.87 25.25
C SER A 373 -22.55 47.38 24.53
N TYR A 374 -23.61 47.62 25.32
CA TYR A 374 -24.90 48.29 25.04
C TYR A 374 -25.89 47.47 24.19
N MET A 375 -27.10 47.10 24.63
CA MET A 375 -28.07 47.68 25.56
C MET A 375 -28.67 46.61 26.48
#